data_AF-A0A6L7NCD5-F1
#
_entry.id   AF-A0A6L7NCD5-F1
#
_cell.length_a   1.000
_cell.length_b   1.000
_cell.length_c   1.000
_cell.angle_alpha   90.00
_cell.angle_beta   90.00
_cell.angle_gamma   90.00
#
_symmetry.space_group_name_H-M   'P 1'
#
loop_
_entity.id
_entity.type
_entity.pdbx_description
1 polymer ?
#
loop_
_entity_poly.entity_id
_entity_poly.type
_entity_poly.pdbx_seq_one_letter_code
_entity_poly.pdbx_strand_id
1 'polypeptide(L)' 'MEAGQKTWFRPGLRVKPVRGAPDLFEMSWAPDGRATFSWGDPIVSGTRHVLWHRCGTHNILP' A
#
# COMPACT_ATOMS: atom_id res chain seq x y z
N MET A 1 -4.75 1.50 -10.08
CA MET A 1 -5.41 0.19 -10.02
C MET A 1 -6.89 0.43 -10.12
N GLU A 2 -7.52 0.00 -11.20
CA GLU A 2 -8.97 0.06 -11.33
C GLU A 2 -9.63 -1.07 -10.54
N ALA A 3 -10.88 -0.85 -10.12
CA ALA A 3 -11.67 -1.88 -9.46
C ALA A 3 -11.81 -3.10 -10.38
N GLY A 4 -11.32 -4.27 -9.94
CA GLY A 4 -11.36 -5.53 -10.70
C GLY A 4 -10.02 -5.99 -11.29
N GLN A 5 -8.97 -5.16 -11.26
CA GLN A 5 -7.64 -5.58 -11.73
C GLN A 5 -6.99 -6.55 -10.73
N LYS A 6 -6.63 -7.76 -11.17
CA LYS A 6 -5.99 -8.79 -10.33
C LYS A 6 -4.64 -8.27 -9.82
N THR A 7 -4.58 -7.88 -8.56
CA THR A 7 -3.34 -7.39 -7.95
C THR A 7 -2.45 -8.57 -7.53
N TRP A 8 -1.13 -8.38 -7.51
CA TRP A 8 -0.19 -9.36 -6.94
C TRP A 8 -0.30 -9.48 -5.42
N PHE A 9 -1.07 -8.60 -4.76
CA PHE A 9 -1.25 -8.63 -3.33
C PHE A 9 -2.28 -9.68 -2.93
N ARG A 10 -2.05 -10.28 -1.75
CA ARG A 10 -3.04 -11.16 -1.12
C ARG A 10 -4.32 -10.36 -0.88
N PRO A 11 -5.51 -10.86 -1.23
CA PRO A 11 -6.77 -10.11 -1.07
C PRO A 11 -7.01 -9.58 0.36
N GLY A 12 -6.56 -10.31 1.38
CA GLY A 12 -6.67 -9.92 2.78
C GLY A 12 -5.93 -8.61 3.12
N LEU A 13 -4.95 -8.19 2.31
CA LEU A 13 -4.22 -6.94 2.51
C LEU A 13 -5.03 -5.69 2.12
N ARG A 14 -6.11 -5.84 1.37
CA ARG A 14 -7.03 -4.74 0.97
C ARG A 14 -6.29 -3.50 0.44
N VAL A 15 -5.25 -3.71 -0.37
CA VAL A 15 -4.44 -2.63 -0.95
C VAL A 15 -5.27 -1.82 -1.92
N LYS A 16 -5.28 -0.49 -1.77
CA LYS A 16 -5.98 0.45 -2.66
C LYS A 16 -5.31 1.83 -2.69
N PRO A 17 -5.47 2.63 -3.76
CA PRO A 17 -4.92 3.98 -3.81
C PRO A 17 -5.62 4.89 -2.78
N VAL A 18 -4.85 5.82 -2.20
CA VAL A 18 -5.39 6.86 -1.32
C VAL A 18 -6.08 7.93 -2.18
N ARG A 19 -7.29 8.32 -1.76
CA ARG A 19 -8.07 9.33 -2.47
C ARG A 19 -7.34 10.68 -2.45
N GLY A 20 -7.14 11.29 -3.61
CA GLY A 20 -6.42 12.58 -3.74
C GLY A 20 -4.89 12.46 -3.69
N ALA A 21 -4.34 11.26 -3.53
CA ALA A 21 -2.90 10.99 -3.55
C ALA A 21 -2.62 9.73 -4.41
N PRO A 22 -2.61 9.86 -5.76
CA PRO A 22 -2.60 8.72 -6.68
C PRO A 22 -1.37 7.82 -6.57
N ASP A 23 -0.24 8.35 -6.09
CA ASP A 23 1.01 7.59 -5.90
C ASP A 23 1.10 6.90 -4.53
N LEU A 24 0.16 7.19 -3.64
CA LEU A 24 0.09 6.62 -2.29
C LEU A 24 -0.96 5.52 -2.24
N PHE A 25 -0.58 4.40 -1.63
CA PHE A 25 -1.44 3.25 -1.41
C PHE A 25 -1.64 3.05 0.08
N GLU A 26 -2.83 2.60 0.47
CA GLU A 26 -3.13 2.13 1.82
C GLU A 26 -3.39 0.62 1.81
N MET A 27 -3.06 -0.06 2.91
CA MET A 27 -3.32 -1.49 3.13
C MET A 27 -3.75 -1.78 4.57
N SER A 28 -4.40 -2.94 4.77
CA SER A 28 -4.71 -3.53 6.08
C SER A 28 -3.91 -4.81 6.28
N TRP A 29 -2.99 -4.87 7.24
CA TRP A 29 -2.13 -6.05 7.46
C TRP A 29 -2.52 -6.88 8.70
N ALA A 30 -3.38 -6.33 9.54
CA ALA A 30 -3.99 -6.97 10.72
C ALA A 30 -5.40 -6.38 10.92
N PRO A 31 -6.22 -6.88 11.87
CA PRO A 31 -7.55 -6.32 12.14
C PRO A 31 -7.55 -4.79 12.31
N ASP A 32 -6.63 -4.25 13.12
CA ASP A 32 -6.43 -2.81 13.30
C ASP A 32 -5.20 -2.24 12.56
N GLY A 33 -4.33 -3.13 12.07
CA GLY A 33 -3.09 -2.75 11.39
C GLY A 33 -3.33 -2.04 10.07
N ARG A 34 -2.73 -0.87 9.90
CA ARG A 34 -2.71 -0.06 8.69
C ARG A 34 -1.28 0.26 8.28
N ALA A 35 -1.08 0.44 6.98
CA ALA A 35 0.15 1.01 6.47
C ALA A 35 -0.12 1.81 5.19
N THR A 36 0.68 2.85 4.96
CA THR A 36 0.73 3.58 3.70
C THR A 36 2.10 3.45 3.06
N PHE A 37 2.12 3.30 1.73
CA PHE A 37 3.34 3.11 0.96
C PHE A 37 3.20 3.67 -0.45
N SER A 38 4.33 3.96 -1.10
CA SER A 38 4.39 4.27 -2.53
C SER A 38 5.38 3.34 -3.22
N TRP A 39 5.37 3.35 -4.55
CA TRP A 39 6.43 2.72 -5.34
C TRP A 39 7.64 3.67 -5.42
N GLY A 40 8.83 3.15 -5.17
CA GLY A 40 10.09 3.86 -5.41
C GLY A 40 10.86 3.25 -6.58
N ASP A 41 11.99 3.87 -6.90
CA ASP A 41 12.92 3.32 -7.89
C ASP A 41 13.46 1.96 -7.44
N PRO A 42 13.59 0.96 -8.33
CA PRO A 42 14.14 -0.34 -7.99
C PRO A 42 15.55 -0.25 -7.38
N ILE A 43 15.72 -0.74 -6.15
CA ILE A 43 17.05 -0.90 -5.52
C ILE A 43 17.69 -2.23 -5.94
N VAL A 44 16.87 -3.28 -6.06
CA VAL A 44 17.28 -4.61 -6.52
C VAL A 44 16.71 -4.84 -7.90
N SER A 45 17.57 -5.19 -8.85
CA SER A 45 17.18 -5.41 -10.24
C SER A 45 16.04 -6.43 -10.35
N GLY A 46 15.04 -6.12 -11.19
CA GLY A 46 13.86 -6.96 -11.39
C GLY A 46 12.85 -6.98 -10.23
N THR A 47 13.09 -6.24 -9.15
CA THR A 47 12.22 -6.23 -7.96
C THR A 47 11.54 -4.89 -7.79
N ARG A 48 10.25 -4.91 -7.42
CA ARG A 48 9.53 -3.69 -7.05
C ARG A 48 10.03 -3.18 -5.70
N HIS A 49 10.21 -1.87 -5.61
CA HIS A 49 10.61 -1.23 -4.38
C HIS A 49 9.41 -0.55 -3.71
N VAL A 50 9.12 -0.98 -2.48
CA VAL A 50 8.09 -0.38 -1.62
C VAL A 50 8.76 0.65 -0.71
N LEU A 51 8.32 1.90 -0.81
CA LEU A 51 8.66 2.96 0.12
C LEU A 51 7.58 3.04 1.20
N TRP A 52 7.93 2.69 2.43
CA TRP A 52 7.01 2.76 3.57
C TRP A 52 6.92 4.19 4.11
N HIS A 53 5.71 4.72 4.27
CA HIS A 53 5.48 6.06 4.81
C HIS A 53 5.04 6.01 6.27
N ARG A 54 3.97 5.26 6.56
CA ARG A 54 3.45 5.07 7.92
C ARG A 54 3.04 3.62 8.12
N CYS A 55 3.23 3.09 9.32
CA CYS A 55 2.79 1.75 9.74
C CYS A 55 2.33 1.82 11.20
N GLY A 56 1.18 1.23 11.51
CA GLY A 56 0.61 1.26 12.85
C GLY A 56 -0.84 0.83 12.85
N THR A 57 -1.64 1.42 13.74
CA THR A 57 -3.09 1.15 13.82
C THR A 57 -3.88 2.16 12.96
N HIS A 58 -5.18 2.30 13.20
CA HIS A 58 -6.03 3.33 12.59
C HIS A 58 -5.53 4.77 12.83
N ASN A 59 -4.72 5.02 13.87
CA ASN A 59 -4.23 6.35 14.24
C ASN A 59 -3.12 6.91 13.31
N ILE A 60 -2.67 6.13 12.32
CA ILE A 60 -1.63 6.61 11.39
C ILE A 60 -2.16 7.53 10.30
N LEU A 61 -3.48 7.54 10.08
CA LEU A 61 -4.15 8.46 9.17
C LEU A 61 -4.77 9.60 10.01
N PRO A 62 -4.64 10.86 9.57
CA PRO A 62 -5.27 12.00 10.25
C PRO A 62 -6.80 11.98 10.15
#